data_AF-A0A1F8BDC2-F1
#
_entry.id   AF-A0A1F8BDC2-F1
#
_cell.length_a   1.000
_cell.length_b   1.000
_cell.length_c   1.000
_cell.angle_alpha   90.00
_cell.angle_beta   90.00
_cell.angle_gamma   90.00
#
_symmetry.space_group_name_H-M   'P 1'
#
loop_
_entity.id
_entity.type
_entity.pdbx_description
1 polymer ?
#
loop_
_entity_poly.entity_id
_entity_poly.type
_entity_poly.pdbx_seq_one_letter_code
_entity_poly.pdbx_strand_id
1 'polypeptide(L)'
;MEDVTEARFRKYGESKYIDLVLFPYREGNEGMEGWKNFVQTFVDSKNGNRREIGLFLKEFSSEDKLTPQMIFERHHRLKEIGLPVVPTLRMSDDNKLLLMTDLTYGGKYEIVDRHNIHPNNLALNRSMLAEQIKKIARKASENGFYLNIDAYTLVIDKKTKEGKIFLSDLSSGVETKYDLEEDFRKSIRSKYMTFEDYKDFYVNNFAGSFIEAFLSDKPLMYN
;
A
#
# COMPACT_ATOMS: atom_id res chain seq x y z
N MET A 1 0.86 29.10 13.82
CA MET A 1 -0.09 28.98 12.70
C MET A 1 -0.17 27.50 12.45
N GLU A 2 -1.34 26.87 12.60
CA GLU A 2 -1.49 25.47 12.21
C GLU A 2 -1.29 25.39 10.68
N ASP A 3 -0.40 24.52 10.21
CA ASP A 3 -0.12 24.34 8.78
C ASP A 3 -1.34 23.70 8.11
N VAL A 4 -2.29 24.52 7.67
CA VAL A 4 -3.47 24.07 6.93
C VAL A 4 -3.10 23.94 5.45
N THR A 5 -3.37 22.78 4.86
CA THR A 5 -3.19 22.56 3.42
C THR A 5 -4.53 22.49 2.73
N GLU A 6 -4.81 23.46 1.86
CA GLU A 6 -5.94 23.40 0.93
C GLU A 6 -5.48 22.74 -0.36
N ALA A 7 -6.12 21.64 -0.75
CA ALA A 7 -5.77 20.93 -1.97
C ALA A 7 -7.00 20.31 -2.64
N ARG A 8 -6.94 20.22 -3.97
CA ARG A 8 -8.02 19.70 -4.81
C ARG A 8 -7.68 18.29 -5.25
N PHE A 9 -8.54 17.33 -4.94
CA PHE A 9 -8.28 15.91 -5.18
C PHE A 9 -9.28 15.30 -6.15
N ARG A 10 -8.84 14.37 -6.99
CA ARG A 10 -9.72 13.59 -7.90
C ARG A 10 -9.56 12.09 -7.72
N LYS A 11 -10.58 11.35 -8.14
CA LYS A 11 -10.55 9.88 -8.27
C LYS A 11 -10.27 9.47 -9.72
N TYR A 12 -9.73 8.27 -9.94
CA TYR A 12 -9.37 7.80 -11.28
C TYR A 12 -10.60 7.73 -12.18
N GLY A 13 -10.47 8.19 -13.42
CA GLY A 13 -11.57 8.26 -14.39
C GLY A 13 -12.64 9.31 -14.09
N GLU A 14 -12.51 10.09 -13.01
CA GLU A 14 -13.48 11.15 -12.67
C GLU A 14 -12.95 12.53 -13.10
N SER A 15 -13.81 13.32 -13.76
CA SER A 15 -13.50 14.69 -14.19
C SER A 15 -13.71 15.74 -13.09
N LYS A 16 -14.34 15.37 -11.98
CA LYS A 16 -14.67 16.27 -10.87
C LYS A 16 -13.64 16.17 -9.76
N TYR A 17 -13.20 17.33 -9.30
CA TYR A 17 -12.37 17.48 -8.11
C TYR A 17 -13.25 17.65 -6.87
N ILE A 18 -12.71 17.25 -5.73
CA ILE A 18 -13.20 17.63 -4.41
C ILE A 18 -12.16 18.54 -3.77
N ASP A 19 -12.63 19.65 -3.21
CA ASP A 19 -11.78 20.56 -2.45
C ASP A 19 -11.74 20.07 -1.01
N LEU A 20 -10.53 19.89 -0.45
CA LEU A 20 -10.34 19.44 0.93
C LEU A 20 -9.44 20.42 1.66
N VAL A 21 -9.84 20.72 2.90
CA VAL A 21 -9.02 21.43 3.88
C VAL A 21 -8.42 20.37 4.79
N LEU A 22 -7.11 20.17 4.68
CA LEU A 22 -6.38 19.16 5.42
C LEU A 22 -5.74 19.79 6.65
N PHE A 23 -6.02 19.20 7.80
CA PHE A 23 -5.40 19.59 9.06
C PHE A 23 -4.38 18.51 9.45
N PRO A 24 -3.18 18.89 9.92
CA PRO A 24 -2.21 17.92 10.44
C PRO A 24 -2.83 17.19 11.64
N TYR A 25 -2.78 15.86 11.59
CA TYR A 25 -3.37 15.00 12.62
C TYR A 25 -2.30 14.33 13.50
N ARG A 26 -1.10 14.07 12.96
CA ARG A 26 0.11 13.62 13.69
C ARG A 26 1.37 14.23 13.06
N GLU A 27 2.52 14.16 13.74
CA GLU A 27 3.81 14.51 13.13
C GLU A 27 4.15 13.51 12.01
N GLY A 28 4.54 14.05 10.85
CA GLY A 28 4.96 13.28 9.68
C GLY A 28 6.44 12.90 9.73
N ASN A 29 6.86 12.06 8.79
CA ASN A 29 8.27 11.73 8.58
C ASN A 29 8.68 11.93 7.12
N GLU A 30 9.92 12.35 6.91
CA GLU A 30 10.55 12.42 5.60
C GLU A 30 11.21 11.07 5.29
N GLY A 31 10.81 10.44 4.19
CA GLY A 31 11.48 9.27 3.64
C GLY A 31 12.17 9.58 2.30
N MET A 32 12.86 8.59 1.74
CA MET A 32 13.47 8.73 0.40
C MET A 32 12.46 9.05 -0.70
N GLU A 33 11.17 8.76 -0.48
CA GLU A 33 10.07 8.95 -1.42
C GLU A 33 9.24 10.23 -1.12
N GLY A 34 9.79 11.13 -0.30
CA GLY A 34 9.13 12.37 0.12
C GLY A 34 8.46 12.33 1.49
N TRP A 35 7.74 13.41 1.80
CA TRP A 35 7.09 13.63 3.09
C TRP A 35 5.81 12.81 3.23
N LYS A 36 5.62 12.19 4.39
CA LYS A 36 4.47 11.34 4.70
C LYS A 36 3.79 11.85 5.96
N ASN A 37 2.49 12.08 5.91
CA ASN A 37 1.76 12.66 7.03
C ASN A 37 0.38 12.05 7.23
N PHE A 38 -0.06 11.92 8.48
CA PHE A 38 -1.46 11.65 8.78
C PHE A 38 -2.19 12.98 8.87
N VAL A 39 -3.29 13.09 8.13
CA VAL A 39 -4.12 14.29 8.07
C VAL A 39 -5.56 13.94 8.39
N GLN A 40 -6.30 14.92 8.86
CA GLN A 40 -7.74 14.79 9.10
C GLN A 40 -8.49 15.81 8.24
N THR A 41 -9.70 15.42 7.81
CA THR A 41 -10.63 16.31 7.13
C THR A 41 -12.06 16.03 7.58
N PHE A 42 -12.95 16.96 7.32
CA PHE A 42 -14.38 16.78 7.50
C PHE A 42 -15.05 16.54 6.15
N VAL A 43 -16.03 15.62 6.10
CA VAL A 43 -16.85 15.37 4.91
C VAL A 43 -18.31 15.44 5.30
N ASP A 44 -19.08 16.22 4.55
CA ASP A 44 -20.52 16.33 4.75
C ASP A 44 -21.23 15.20 3.97
N SER A 45 -22.04 14.41 4.69
CA SER A 45 -22.88 13.39 4.08
C SER A 45 -24.06 14.02 3.32
N LYS A 46 -24.68 13.24 2.42
CA LYS A 46 -25.89 13.67 1.69
C LYS A 46 -27.05 14.10 2.60
N ASN A 47 -27.04 13.70 3.87
CA ASN A 47 -28.07 14.01 4.85
C ASN A 47 -27.68 15.21 5.74
N GLY A 48 -26.62 15.94 5.42
CA GLY A 48 -26.16 17.11 6.18
C GLY A 48 -25.29 16.79 7.40
N ASN A 49 -25.08 15.51 7.72
CA ASN A 49 -24.18 15.14 8.83
C ASN A 49 -22.73 15.30 8.40
N ARG A 50 -21.97 16.12 9.12
CA ARG A 50 -20.52 16.22 9.01
C ARG A 50 -19.87 15.06 9.75
N ARG A 51 -18.93 14.38 9.10
CA ARG A 51 -18.09 13.35 9.73
C ARG A 51 -16.61 13.71 9.59
N GLU A 52 -15.87 13.48 10.66
CA GLU A 52 -14.41 13.51 10.64
C GLU A 52 -13.88 12.22 10.00
N ILE A 53 -12.84 12.34 9.19
CA ILE A 53 -12.17 11.22 8.53
C ILE A 53 -10.65 11.41 8.62
N GLY A 54 -9.97 10.41 9.16
CA GLY A 54 -8.52 10.29 9.10
C GLY A 54 -8.05 9.77 7.74
N LEU A 55 -7.00 10.38 7.20
CA LEU A 55 -6.40 10.09 5.92
C LEU A 55 -4.87 10.09 6.06
N PHE A 56 -4.21 9.48 5.08
CA PHE A 56 -2.77 9.53 4.93
C PHE A 56 -2.42 10.30 3.66
N LEU A 57 -1.52 11.26 3.78
CA LEU A 57 -1.05 12.13 2.71
C LEU A 57 0.42 11.80 2.43
N LYS A 58 0.73 11.48 1.17
CA LYS A 58 2.10 11.32 0.68
C LYS A 58 2.40 12.44 -0.31
N GLU A 59 3.47 13.18 -0.06
CA GLU A 59 4.05 14.14 -0.98
C GLU A 59 5.16 13.46 -1.77
N PHE A 60 5.20 13.71 -3.07
CA PHE A 60 6.22 13.13 -3.95
C PHE A 60 7.37 14.10 -4.16
N SER A 61 8.57 13.55 -4.14
CA SER A 61 9.77 14.27 -4.55
C SER A 61 9.90 14.23 -6.07
N SER A 62 10.62 15.19 -6.65
CA SER A 62 10.96 15.16 -8.08
C SER A 62 11.92 14.03 -8.48
N GLU A 63 12.48 13.32 -7.51
CA GLU A 63 13.46 12.23 -7.72
C GLU A 63 12.81 10.85 -7.79
N ASP A 64 11.51 10.75 -7.51
CA ASP A 64 10.78 9.48 -7.55
C ASP A 64 10.66 8.95 -8.99
N LYS A 65 11.13 7.71 -9.22
CA LYS A 65 11.02 7.02 -10.52
C LYS A 65 9.57 6.78 -10.94
N LEU A 66 8.64 6.77 -9.98
CA LEU A 66 7.22 6.54 -10.21
C LEU A 66 6.44 7.83 -9.97
N THR A 67 5.67 8.24 -10.98
CA THR A 67 4.79 9.40 -10.84
C THR A 67 3.54 9.03 -10.01
N PRO A 68 2.92 10.00 -9.33
CA PRO A 68 1.63 9.80 -8.65
C PRO A 68 0.55 9.22 -9.56
N GLN A 69 0.56 9.60 -10.84
CA GLN A 69 -0.34 9.07 -11.85
C GLN A 69 -0.17 7.55 -12.07
N MET A 70 1.08 7.06 -12.13
CA MET A 70 1.35 5.62 -12.30
C MET A 70 0.86 4.81 -11.09
N ILE A 71 1.06 5.33 -9.88
CA ILE A 71 0.59 4.70 -8.64
C ILE A 71 -0.94 4.68 -8.60
N PHE A 72 -1.57 5.76 -9.05
CA PHE A 72 -3.02 5.88 -9.12
C PHE A 72 -3.65 4.92 -10.13
N GLU A 73 -3.02 4.73 -11.30
CA GLU A 73 -3.42 3.74 -12.30
C GLU A 73 -3.27 2.31 -11.79
N ARG A 74 -2.15 2.01 -11.11
CA ARG A 74 -1.92 0.70 -10.48
C ARG A 74 -2.99 0.39 -9.44
N HIS A 75 -3.28 1.34 -8.55
CA HIS A 75 -4.37 1.22 -7.57
C HIS A 75 -5.69 0.86 -8.21
N HIS A 76 -6.08 1.61 -9.25
CA HIS A 76 -7.34 1.38 -9.95
C HIS A 76 -7.40 -0.02 -10.55
N ARG A 77 -6.38 -0.42 -11.31
CA ARG A 77 -6.35 -1.73 -11.98
C ARG A 77 -6.35 -2.89 -11.00
N LEU A 78 -5.58 -2.80 -9.91
CA LEU A 78 -5.57 -3.81 -8.84
C LEU A 78 -6.94 -3.89 -8.14
N LYS A 79 -7.62 -2.75 -7.95
CA LYS A 79 -8.97 -2.70 -7.38
C LYS A 79 -10.01 -3.32 -8.30
N GLU A 80 -9.94 -3.07 -9.61
CA GLU A 80 -10.85 -3.64 -10.62
C GLU A 80 -10.77 -5.16 -10.68
N ILE A 81 -9.56 -5.71 -10.57
CA ILE A 81 -9.37 -7.17 -10.46
C ILE A 81 -9.69 -7.68 -9.05
N GLY A 82 -10.23 -6.86 -8.15
CA GLY A 82 -10.71 -7.26 -6.82
C GLY A 82 -9.61 -7.62 -5.83
N LEU A 83 -8.43 -7.01 -5.93
CA LEU A 83 -7.40 -7.11 -4.90
C LEU A 83 -7.64 -6.09 -3.77
N PRO A 84 -7.20 -6.39 -2.54
CA PRO A 84 -7.51 -5.58 -1.37
C PRO A 84 -6.59 -4.35 -1.28
N VAL A 85 -6.62 -3.46 -2.28
CA VAL A 85 -5.93 -2.18 -2.16
C VAL A 85 -6.60 -1.27 -1.13
N VAL A 86 -5.90 -0.21 -0.70
CA VAL A 86 -6.48 0.82 0.19
C VAL A 86 -7.83 1.33 -0.37
N PRO A 87 -8.90 1.46 0.44
CA PRO A 87 -10.24 1.75 -0.08
C PRO A 87 -10.33 3.05 -0.89
N THR A 88 -9.65 4.10 -0.41
CA THR A 88 -9.55 5.40 -1.07
C THR A 88 -8.11 5.66 -1.46
N LEU A 89 -7.92 6.08 -2.71
CA LEU A 89 -6.74 6.76 -3.19
C LEU A 89 -7.23 7.91 -4.06
N ARG A 90 -6.64 9.09 -3.91
CA ARG A 90 -6.91 10.30 -4.71
C ARG A 90 -5.60 11.02 -4.98
N MET A 91 -5.56 11.73 -6.09
CA MET A 91 -4.40 12.51 -6.50
C MET A 91 -4.77 14.00 -6.55
N SER A 92 -3.85 14.87 -6.15
CA SER A 92 -4.02 16.32 -6.28
C SER A 92 -4.06 16.76 -7.76
N ASP A 93 -4.58 17.96 -8.01
CA ASP A 93 -4.64 18.57 -9.35
C ASP A 93 -3.27 18.85 -9.95
N ASP A 94 -2.30 19.23 -9.13
CA ASP A 94 -0.90 19.43 -9.50
C ASP A 94 -0.08 18.12 -9.60
N ASN A 95 -0.71 16.97 -9.33
CA ASN A 95 -0.11 15.64 -9.31
C ASN A 95 1.09 15.49 -8.37
N LYS A 96 1.18 16.26 -7.29
CA LYS A 96 2.27 16.15 -6.30
C LYS A 96 1.89 15.38 -5.04
N LEU A 97 0.60 15.26 -4.76
CA LEU A 97 0.08 14.65 -3.53
C LEU A 97 -0.76 13.42 -3.84
N LEU A 98 -0.58 12.36 -3.05
CA LEU A 98 -1.51 11.25 -2.95
C LEU A 98 -2.17 11.21 -1.59
N LEU A 99 -3.50 11.16 -1.61
CA LEU A 99 -4.34 11.05 -0.43
C LEU A 99 -4.95 9.66 -0.38
N MET A 100 -4.71 8.92 0.69
CA MET A 100 -5.20 7.56 0.87
C MET A 100 -5.92 7.36 2.21
N THR A 101 -6.70 6.28 2.31
CA THR A 101 -7.35 5.90 3.57
C THR A 101 -6.33 5.65 4.68
N ASP A 102 -6.54 6.24 5.86
CA ASP A 102 -5.83 5.82 7.08
C ASP A 102 -6.27 4.40 7.47
N LEU A 103 -5.36 3.44 7.31
CA LEU A 103 -5.60 2.04 7.68
C LEU A 103 -5.63 1.82 9.20
N THR A 104 -5.12 2.76 10.01
CA THR A 104 -5.21 2.67 11.48
C THR A 104 -6.63 2.96 11.99
N TYR A 105 -7.47 3.63 11.19
CA TYR A 105 -8.78 4.15 11.62
C TYR A 105 -8.67 4.92 12.95
N GLY A 106 -7.84 5.96 12.99
CA GLY A 106 -7.65 6.76 14.20
C GLY A 106 -7.03 5.96 15.36
N GLY A 107 -6.21 4.95 15.04
CA GLY A 107 -5.51 4.12 16.01
C GLY A 107 -6.28 2.89 16.53
N LYS A 108 -7.47 2.58 16.00
CA LYS A 108 -8.20 1.33 16.28
C LYS A 108 -7.40 0.10 15.84
N TYR A 109 -6.80 0.17 14.66
CA TYR A 109 -5.98 -0.87 14.10
C TYR A 109 -4.50 -0.58 14.30
N GLU A 110 -3.73 -1.64 14.29
CA GLU A 110 -2.28 -1.62 14.22
C GLU A 110 -1.83 -2.03 12.82
N ILE A 111 -0.80 -1.37 12.32
CA ILE A 111 -0.22 -1.62 11.00
C ILE A 111 1.09 -2.36 11.19
N VAL A 112 1.24 -3.47 10.46
CA VAL A 112 2.44 -4.29 10.40
C VAL A 112 2.85 -4.43 8.93
N ASP A 113 4.08 -4.04 8.64
CA ASP A 113 4.71 -4.12 7.32
C ASP A 113 6.23 -4.36 7.46
N ARG A 114 6.97 -4.38 6.35
CA ARG A 114 8.42 -4.62 6.37
C ARG A 114 9.21 -3.61 7.18
N HIS A 115 8.76 -2.36 7.22
CA HIS A 115 9.45 -1.28 7.90
C HIS A 115 8.98 -1.11 9.35
N ASN A 116 7.82 -1.67 9.70
CA ASN A 116 7.26 -1.61 11.03
C ASN A 116 6.91 -3.01 11.56
N ILE A 117 7.95 -3.73 11.96
CA ILE A 117 7.87 -5.04 12.60
C ILE A 117 7.62 -4.86 14.10
N HIS A 118 6.56 -5.48 14.61
CA HIS A 118 6.31 -5.58 16.04
C HIS A 118 6.23 -7.06 16.47
N PRO A 119 7.22 -7.57 17.24
CA PRO A 119 7.36 -9.01 17.53
C PRO A 119 6.20 -9.63 18.32
N ASN A 120 5.29 -8.82 18.87
CA ASN A 120 4.17 -9.29 19.70
C ASN A 120 2.80 -9.17 19.02
N ASN A 121 2.73 -8.73 17.76
CA ASN A 121 1.47 -8.48 17.06
C ASN A 121 1.16 -9.56 16.05
N LEU A 122 0.77 -10.72 16.58
CA LEU A 122 0.28 -11.83 15.78
C LEU A 122 -1.24 -11.75 15.63
N ALA A 123 -1.70 -11.83 14.39
CA ALA A 123 -3.11 -11.97 14.09
C ALA A 123 -3.60 -13.40 14.42
N LEU A 124 -4.76 -13.51 15.06
CA LEU A 124 -5.34 -14.81 15.44
C LEU A 124 -5.72 -15.68 14.23
N ASN A 125 -6.06 -15.04 13.10
CA ASN A 125 -6.45 -15.68 11.85
C ASN A 125 -5.27 -15.89 10.87
N ARG A 126 -4.03 -16.02 11.36
CA ARG A 126 -2.80 -16.12 10.55
C ARG A 126 -2.84 -17.14 9.41
N SER A 127 -3.37 -18.34 9.65
CA SER A 127 -3.46 -19.38 8.60
C SER A 127 -4.39 -18.96 7.46
N MET A 128 -5.48 -18.25 7.76
CA MET A 128 -6.37 -17.70 6.72
C MET A 128 -5.68 -16.57 5.96
N LEU A 129 -4.92 -15.72 6.64
CA LEU A 129 -4.18 -14.62 6.02
C LEU A 129 -3.08 -15.14 5.08
N ALA A 130 -2.37 -16.20 5.46
CA ALA A 130 -1.36 -16.82 4.61
C ALA A 130 -1.98 -17.33 3.29
N GLU A 131 -3.13 -17.98 3.36
CA GLU A 131 -3.85 -18.42 2.16
C GLU A 131 -4.42 -17.24 1.34
N GLN A 132 -4.83 -16.16 1.99
CA GLN A 132 -5.22 -14.93 1.30
C GLN A 132 -4.04 -14.30 0.53
N ILE A 133 -2.86 -14.23 1.14
CA ILE A 133 -1.65 -13.67 0.51
C ILE A 133 -1.28 -14.47 -0.74
N LYS A 134 -1.27 -15.80 -0.68
CA LYS A 134 -1.01 -16.64 -1.86
C LYS A 134 -2.02 -16.41 -2.98
N LYS A 135 -3.31 -16.28 -2.62
CA LYS A 135 -4.38 -15.97 -3.60
C LYS A 135 -4.21 -14.59 -4.22
N ILE A 136 -3.82 -13.58 -3.41
CA ILE A 136 -3.53 -12.22 -3.87
C ILE A 136 -2.37 -12.23 -4.86
N ALA A 137 -1.24 -12.84 -4.49
CA ALA A 137 -0.04 -12.93 -5.32
C ALA A 137 -0.33 -13.58 -6.68
N ARG A 138 -1.02 -14.72 -6.67
CA ARG A 138 -1.41 -15.43 -7.90
C ARG A 138 -2.36 -14.60 -8.76
N LYS A 139 -3.39 -14.00 -8.17
CA LYS A 139 -4.36 -13.19 -8.92
C LYS A 139 -3.71 -11.94 -9.52
N ALA A 140 -2.77 -11.32 -8.80
CA ALA A 140 -1.98 -10.21 -9.32
C ALA A 140 -1.16 -10.64 -10.55
N SER A 141 -0.44 -11.77 -10.45
CA SER A 141 0.43 -12.24 -11.54
C SER A 141 -0.33 -12.69 -12.78
N GLU A 142 -1.49 -13.33 -12.61
CA GLU A 142 -2.44 -13.64 -13.69
C GLU A 142 -2.90 -12.38 -14.44
N ASN A 143 -2.81 -11.21 -13.81
CA ASN A 143 -3.19 -9.91 -14.39
C ASN A 143 -1.97 -9.01 -14.71
N GLY A 144 -0.76 -9.58 -14.73
CA GLY A 144 0.47 -8.90 -15.14
C GLY A 144 1.12 -7.99 -14.09
N PHE A 145 0.75 -8.16 -12.82
CA PHE A 145 1.34 -7.47 -11.68
C PHE A 145 2.11 -8.44 -10.79
N TYR A 146 3.31 -8.05 -10.36
CA TYR A 146 4.17 -8.84 -9.49
C TYR A 146 4.36 -8.08 -8.19
N LEU A 147 3.98 -8.71 -7.08
CA LEU A 147 3.96 -8.08 -5.77
C LEU A 147 5.21 -8.47 -5.01
N ASN A 148 6.01 -7.49 -4.60
CA ASN A 148 7.12 -7.72 -3.70
C ASN A 148 6.64 -7.76 -2.23
N ILE A 149 7.56 -7.89 -1.27
CA ILE A 149 7.23 -7.93 0.16
C ILE A 149 6.65 -6.61 0.69
N ASP A 150 7.08 -5.47 0.14
CA ASP A 150 6.71 -4.12 0.58
C ASP A 150 5.27 -3.76 0.19
N ALA A 151 4.73 -4.37 -0.87
CA ALA A 151 3.34 -4.16 -1.26
C ALA A 151 2.34 -4.53 -0.16
N TYR A 152 2.66 -5.53 0.66
CA TYR A 152 1.73 -6.09 1.63
C TYR A 152 1.74 -5.32 2.94
N THR A 153 0.55 -5.09 3.47
CA THR A 153 0.35 -4.49 4.78
C THR A 153 -0.67 -5.31 5.56
N LEU A 154 -0.28 -5.73 6.75
CA LEU A 154 -1.15 -6.41 7.68
C LEU A 154 -1.75 -5.38 8.65
N VAL A 155 -3.07 -5.33 8.70
CA VAL A 155 -3.83 -4.45 9.60
C VAL A 155 -4.51 -5.31 10.65
N ILE A 156 -4.18 -5.14 11.92
CA ILE A 156 -4.67 -5.96 13.04
C ILE A 156 -5.58 -5.14 13.93
N ASP A 157 -6.78 -5.65 14.21
CA ASP A 157 -7.67 -5.05 15.21
C ASP A 157 -7.07 -5.21 16.60
N LYS A 158 -6.81 -4.11 17.32
CA LYS A 158 -6.19 -4.18 18.64
C LYS A 158 -7.04 -4.92 19.68
N LYS A 159 -8.37 -4.93 19.50
CA LYS A 159 -9.33 -5.56 20.41
C LYS A 159 -9.57 -7.03 20.05
N THR A 160 -9.88 -7.33 18.79
CA THR A 160 -10.21 -8.72 18.40
C THR A 160 -8.99 -9.54 18.01
N LYS A 161 -7.85 -8.87 17.74
CA LYS A 161 -6.63 -9.47 17.18
C LYS A 161 -6.85 -10.18 15.84
N GLU A 162 -7.93 -9.85 15.13
CA GLU A 162 -8.14 -10.29 13.75
C GLU A 162 -7.37 -9.39 12.79
N GLY A 163 -6.63 -10.01 11.87
CA GLY A 163 -5.89 -9.33 10.83
C GLY A 163 -6.64 -9.24 9.50
N LYS A 164 -6.26 -8.26 8.68
CA LYS A 164 -6.66 -8.09 7.28
C LYS A 164 -5.44 -7.69 6.47
N ILE A 165 -5.35 -8.17 5.24
CA ILE A 165 -4.28 -7.80 4.30
C ILE A 165 -4.77 -6.69 3.39
N PHE A 166 -3.94 -5.67 3.23
CA PHE A 166 -4.08 -4.64 2.22
C PHE A 166 -2.83 -4.55 1.33
N LEU A 167 -3.02 -4.12 0.09
CA LEU A 167 -1.93 -3.63 -0.75
C LEU A 167 -1.86 -2.11 -0.61
N SER A 168 -0.82 -1.60 0.06
CA SER A 168 -0.70 -0.18 0.40
C SER A 168 0.47 0.51 -0.28
N ASP A 169 1.63 -0.16 -0.40
CA ASP A 169 2.73 0.34 -1.22
C ASP A 169 2.54 -0.10 -2.67
N LEU A 170 1.98 0.82 -3.45
CA LEU A 170 1.72 0.63 -4.88
C LEU A 170 2.82 1.25 -5.75
N SER A 171 3.89 1.74 -5.12
CA SER A 171 5.05 2.32 -5.77
C SER A 171 6.05 1.22 -6.12
N SER A 172 7.19 1.15 -5.45
CA SER A 172 8.18 0.07 -5.63
C SER A 172 7.62 -1.31 -5.26
N GLY A 173 6.55 -1.35 -4.45
CA GLY A 173 5.89 -2.59 -4.03
C GLY A 173 5.30 -3.44 -5.17
N VAL A 174 4.91 -2.78 -6.26
CA VAL A 174 4.18 -3.41 -7.37
C VAL A 174 4.96 -3.24 -8.66
N GLU A 175 5.39 -4.35 -9.22
CA GLU A 175 6.10 -4.42 -10.49
C GLU A 175 5.17 -4.86 -11.63
N THR A 176 5.45 -4.38 -12.84
CA THR A 176 4.86 -4.88 -14.08
C THR A 176 5.77 -5.93 -14.71
N LYS A 177 5.30 -6.60 -15.76
CA LYS A 177 6.14 -7.49 -16.57
C LYS A 177 7.42 -6.79 -17.07
N TYR A 178 7.32 -5.52 -17.48
CA TYR A 178 8.48 -4.78 -17.99
C TYR A 178 9.53 -4.52 -16.90
N ASP A 179 9.07 -4.10 -15.71
CA ASP A 179 9.93 -3.88 -14.56
C ASP A 179 10.68 -5.18 -14.19
N LEU A 180 9.94 -6.30 -14.17
CA LEU A 180 10.49 -7.60 -13.84
C LEU A 180 11.44 -8.14 -14.93
N GLU A 181 11.17 -7.90 -16.22
CA GLU A 181 12.08 -8.24 -17.31
C GLU A 181 13.42 -7.47 -17.18
N GLU A 182 13.35 -6.20 -16.82
CA GLU A 182 14.53 -5.37 -16.61
C GLU A 182 15.35 -5.89 -15.41
N ASP A 183 14.69 -6.17 -14.29
CA ASP A 183 15.33 -6.76 -13.11
C ASP A 183 15.95 -8.13 -13.43
N PHE A 184 15.21 -9.00 -14.13
CA PHE A 184 15.71 -10.30 -14.56
C PHE A 184 16.99 -10.18 -15.40
N ARG A 185 17.02 -9.29 -16.39
CA ARG A 185 18.22 -9.08 -17.25
C ARG A 185 19.44 -8.63 -16.46
N LYS A 186 19.25 -7.89 -15.36
CA LYS A 186 20.34 -7.41 -14.48
C LYS A 186 20.72 -8.43 -13.40
N SER A 187 19.80 -9.33 -13.07
CA SER A 187 19.96 -10.34 -12.02
C SER A 187 20.89 -11.47 -12.45
N ILE A 188 21.69 -11.98 -11.51
CA ILE A 188 22.51 -13.19 -11.70
C ILE A 188 21.66 -14.42 -12.06
N ARG A 189 20.37 -14.41 -11.69
CA ARG A 189 19.42 -15.48 -11.98
C ARG A 189 19.19 -15.70 -13.47
N SER A 190 19.36 -14.67 -14.31
CA SER A 190 19.25 -14.81 -15.77
C SER A 190 20.23 -15.81 -16.38
N LYS A 191 21.32 -16.13 -15.67
CA LYS A 191 22.30 -17.14 -16.08
C LYS A 191 21.85 -18.58 -15.83
N TYR A 192 20.83 -18.80 -14.98
CA TYR A 192 20.51 -20.11 -14.41
C TYR A 192 19.04 -20.50 -14.52
N MET A 193 18.14 -19.59 -14.91
CA MET A 193 16.72 -19.88 -15.07
C MET A 193 16.13 -19.07 -16.22
N THR A 194 14.97 -19.48 -16.73
CA THR A 194 14.24 -18.72 -17.73
C THR A 194 13.48 -17.55 -17.09
N PHE A 195 13.02 -16.60 -17.91
CA PHE A 195 12.17 -15.53 -17.40
C PHE A 195 10.82 -16.05 -16.85
N GLU A 196 10.30 -17.14 -17.42
CA GLU A 196 9.08 -17.79 -16.92
C GLU A 196 9.30 -18.37 -15.51
N ASP A 197 10.40 -19.09 -15.32
CA ASP A 197 10.79 -19.59 -13.98
C ASP A 197 11.03 -18.44 -13.00
N TYR A 198 11.57 -17.32 -13.48
CA TYR A 198 11.80 -16.14 -12.65
C TYR A 198 10.51 -15.49 -12.15
N LYS A 199 9.48 -15.41 -13.01
CA LYS A 199 8.14 -14.94 -12.61
C LYS A 199 7.55 -15.84 -11.53
N ASP A 200 7.59 -17.14 -11.73
CA ASP A 200 7.06 -18.09 -10.75
C ASP A 200 7.84 -18.04 -9.44
N PHE A 201 9.16 -17.91 -9.51
CA PHE A 201 10.00 -17.66 -8.34
C PHE A 201 9.57 -16.37 -7.62
N TYR A 202 9.41 -15.26 -8.33
CA TYR A 202 9.07 -13.96 -7.74
C TYR A 202 7.72 -14.01 -7.00
N VAL A 203 6.69 -14.55 -7.65
CA VAL A 203 5.33 -14.67 -7.10
C VAL A 203 5.32 -15.48 -5.81
N ASN A 204 6.04 -16.60 -5.77
CA ASN A 204 6.05 -17.48 -4.61
C ASN A 204 7.00 -16.98 -3.50
N ASN A 205 8.15 -16.42 -3.88
CA ASN A 205 9.19 -16.05 -2.94
C ASN A 205 8.77 -14.85 -2.08
N PHE A 206 8.31 -13.74 -2.67
CA PHE A 206 7.98 -12.55 -1.88
C PHE A 206 6.72 -12.72 -1.04
N ALA A 207 5.69 -13.40 -1.57
CA ALA A 207 4.53 -13.80 -0.80
C ALA A 207 4.93 -14.72 0.38
N GLY A 208 5.80 -15.70 0.12
CA GLY A 208 6.34 -16.59 1.14
C GLY A 208 7.15 -15.85 2.21
N SER A 209 8.02 -14.93 1.81
CA SER A 209 8.83 -14.11 2.72
C SER A 209 7.96 -13.26 3.64
N PHE A 210 6.89 -12.64 3.13
CA PHE A 210 5.95 -11.90 3.98
C PHE A 210 5.24 -12.83 4.98
N ILE A 211 4.77 -13.99 4.53
CA ILE A 211 4.10 -14.96 5.40
C ILE A 211 5.06 -15.43 6.52
N GLU A 212 6.30 -15.78 6.18
CA GLU A 212 7.30 -16.21 7.16
C GLU A 212 7.64 -15.08 8.14
N ALA A 213 7.81 -13.86 7.63
CA ALA A 213 8.17 -12.71 8.45
C ALA A 213 7.06 -12.27 9.43
N PHE A 214 5.80 -12.27 8.99
CA PHE A 214 4.72 -11.58 9.71
C PHE A 214 3.62 -12.48 10.24
N LEU A 215 3.53 -13.71 9.75
CA LEU A 215 2.47 -14.64 10.10
C LEU A 215 2.98 -15.97 10.67
N SER A 216 4.30 -16.17 10.76
CA SER A 216 4.86 -17.38 11.36
C SER A 216 5.15 -17.19 12.84
N ASP A 217 5.15 -18.30 13.59
CA ASP A 217 5.54 -18.32 15.00
C ASP A 217 7.07 -18.27 15.18
N LYS A 218 7.85 -18.18 14.08
CA LYS A 218 9.31 -18.06 14.16
C LYS A 218 9.66 -16.61 14.51
N PRO A 219 10.56 -16.37 15.47
CA PRO A 219 11.12 -15.05 15.66
C PRO A 219 11.79 -14.61 14.35
N LEU A 220 11.55 -13.36 13.96
CA LEU A 220 12.22 -12.72 12.83
C LEU A 220 13.73 -12.76 13.05
N MET A 221 14.41 -13.69 12.40
CA MET A 221 15.86 -13.68 12.33
C MET A 221 16.27 -12.65 11.30
N TYR A 222 16.65 -11.46 11.76
CA TYR A 222 17.31 -10.47 10.91
C TYR A 222 18.62 -11.05 10.39
N ASN A 223 18.79 -11.06 9.07
CA ASN A 223 20.09 -11.02 8.40
C ASN A 223 20.19 -9.71 7.63
#